data_AF-A0A7D9I3F1-F1
#
_entry.id   AF-A0A7D9I3F1-F1
#
_cell.length_a   1.000
_cell.length_b   1.000
_cell.length_c   1.000
_cell.angle_alpha   90.00
_cell.angle_beta   90.00
_cell.angle_gamma   90.00
#
_symmetry.space_group_name_H-M   'P 1'
#
loop_
_entity.id
_entity.type
_entity.pdbx_description
1 polymer ?
#
loop_
_entity_poly.entity_id
_entity_poly.type
_entity_poly.pdbx_seq_one_letter_code
_entity_poly.pdbx_strand_id
1 'polypeptide(L)'
;MSTFDVKLKQLLLTYKRTDSVLDSNKDTAIKRQLEALKALTNEVETSRRGVEALKIEQKVNEDEVATRNSQVETELEKADDDVKRLEKWQDDCKLEKERNAFEEKLKYELKLHETKLKLESEHQANGASYETQRNSREILQDATFELHKWSSNVPQLAVDEVYQVSELSDEQSYAKTQLILKPKESQVLGLKWDKQSDTLKISFPSEESGPEWLSDPANWPDNPVTKSSPESAAETKISRDLVYIAKSTETTTDELDKLLERNTLRRTLRVSAWINRFIHNCRAKEKRSGPLDTEEIETAKFWWIKLVQLRDTVEQHYKETSAQLGLETDDRGII
;
A
#
# COMPACT_ATOMS: atom_id res chain seq x y z
N MET A 1 67.98 -33.53 -31.42
CA MET A 1 67.20 -32.29 -31.24
C MET A 1 67.90 -31.47 -30.17
N SER A 2 68.08 -30.17 -30.38
CA SER A 2 68.64 -29.30 -29.36
C SER A 2 67.65 -29.16 -28.19
N THR A 3 68.15 -28.86 -27.00
CA THR A 3 67.34 -28.55 -25.81
C THR A 3 66.32 -27.43 -26.09
N PHE A 4 66.69 -26.47 -26.93
CA PHE A 4 65.81 -25.39 -27.42
C PHE A 4 64.56 -25.90 -28.16
N ASP A 5 64.72 -26.87 -29.08
CA ASP A 5 63.58 -27.39 -29.87
C ASP A 5 62.55 -28.13 -29.01
N VAL A 6 63.00 -28.73 -27.89
CA VAL A 6 62.11 -29.37 -26.92
C VAL A 6 61.27 -28.33 -26.19
N LYS A 7 61.90 -27.24 -25.72
CA LYS A 7 61.20 -26.16 -24.99
C LYS A 7 60.25 -25.37 -25.89
N LEU A 8 60.63 -25.11 -27.14
CA LEU A 8 59.77 -24.45 -28.12
C LEU A 8 58.52 -25.29 -28.41
N LYS A 9 58.66 -26.62 -28.52
CA LYS A 9 57.51 -27.54 -28.67
C LYS A 9 56.61 -27.55 -27.44
N GLN A 10 57.18 -27.48 -26.23
CA GLN A 10 56.42 -27.38 -25.00
C GLN A 10 55.60 -26.09 -24.95
N LEU A 11 56.21 -24.95 -25.30
CA LEU A 11 55.55 -23.64 -25.41
C LEU A 11 54.37 -23.68 -26.40
N LEU A 12 54.58 -24.25 -27.60
CA LEU A 12 53.52 -24.37 -28.62
C LEU A 12 52.36 -25.26 -28.16
N LEU A 13 52.64 -26.30 -27.37
CA LEU A 13 51.62 -27.19 -26.84
C LEU A 13 50.80 -26.52 -25.73
N THR A 14 51.43 -25.70 -24.89
CA THR A 14 50.76 -24.94 -23.83
C THR A 14 49.95 -23.79 -24.42
N TYR A 15 50.47 -23.10 -25.44
CA TYR A 15 49.77 -22.06 -26.19
C TYR A 15 48.45 -22.58 -26.79
N LYS A 16 48.48 -23.74 -27.47
CA LYS A 16 47.25 -24.35 -28.01
C LYS A 16 46.22 -24.74 -26.96
N ARG A 17 46.65 -24.89 -25.71
CA ARG A 17 45.77 -25.23 -24.58
C ARG A 17 45.16 -24.00 -23.93
N THR A 18 45.68 -22.80 -24.19
CA THR A 18 45.24 -21.53 -23.58
C THR A 18 43.76 -21.25 -23.84
N ASP A 19 43.30 -21.38 -25.08
CA ASP A 19 41.89 -21.16 -25.44
C ASP A 19 40.94 -22.12 -24.72
N SER A 20 41.28 -23.42 -24.68
CA SER A 20 40.48 -24.41 -23.95
C SER A 20 40.43 -24.15 -22.44
N VAL A 21 41.45 -23.50 -21.88
CA VAL A 21 41.50 -23.15 -20.45
C VAL A 21 40.74 -21.85 -20.18
N LEU A 22 40.75 -20.88 -21.10
CA LEU A 22 39.88 -19.71 -21.04
C LEU A 22 38.40 -20.13 -21.08
N ASP A 23 38.03 -21.07 -21.95
CA ASP A 23 36.67 -21.62 -22.01
C ASP A 23 36.24 -22.34 -20.73
N SER A 24 37.21 -22.87 -19.97
CA SER A 24 36.94 -23.55 -18.70
C SER A 24 36.51 -22.61 -17.57
N ASN A 25 36.69 -21.28 -17.74
CA ASN A 25 36.29 -20.21 -16.80
C ASN A 25 36.69 -20.46 -15.33
N LYS A 26 37.82 -21.15 -15.13
CA LYS A 26 38.34 -21.48 -13.81
C LYS A 26 39.57 -20.64 -13.52
N ASP A 27 39.42 -19.68 -12.62
CA ASP A 27 40.48 -18.75 -12.18
C ASP A 27 41.78 -19.48 -11.78
N THR A 28 41.67 -20.62 -11.08
CA THR A 28 42.85 -21.43 -10.69
C THR A 28 43.52 -22.15 -11.85
N ALA A 29 42.77 -22.53 -12.89
CA ALA A 29 43.32 -23.17 -14.08
C ALA A 29 44.02 -22.13 -14.96
N ILE A 30 43.43 -20.95 -15.11
CA ILE A 30 43.98 -19.82 -15.88
C ILE A 30 45.27 -19.30 -15.24
N LYS A 31 45.29 -19.12 -13.91
CA LYS A 31 46.52 -18.77 -13.18
C LYS A 31 47.65 -19.78 -13.38
N ARG A 32 47.35 -21.09 -13.32
CA ARG A 32 48.35 -22.14 -13.57
C ARG A 32 48.87 -22.12 -15.01
N GLN A 33 48.03 -21.81 -16.00
CA GLN A 33 48.48 -21.69 -17.40
C GLN A 33 49.32 -20.43 -17.62
N LEU A 34 48.94 -19.31 -17.01
CA LEU A 34 49.70 -18.06 -17.10
C LEU A 34 51.11 -18.21 -16.51
N GLU A 35 51.23 -18.83 -15.33
CA GLU A 35 52.54 -19.14 -14.73
C GLU A 35 53.36 -20.12 -15.58
N ALA A 36 52.70 -21.13 -16.18
CA ALA A 36 53.37 -22.09 -17.06
C ALA A 36 53.85 -21.46 -18.37
N LEU A 37 53.06 -20.56 -18.97
CA LEU A 37 53.43 -19.82 -20.18
C LEU A 37 54.61 -18.87 -19.88
N LYS A 38 54.54 -18.07 -18.81
CA LYS A 38 55.65 -17.19 -18.40
C LYS A 38 56.95 -17.96 -18.15
N ALA A 39 56.87 -19.10 -17.47
CA ALA A 39 58.04 -19.95 -17.22
C ALA A 39 58.62 -20.52 -18.53
N LEU A 40 57.78 -21.05 -19.42
CA LEU A 40 58.21 -21.62 -20.70
C LEU A 40 58.75 -20.55 -21.66
N THR A 41 58.17 -19.36 -21.72
CA THR A 41 58.68 -18.22 -22.52
C THR A 41 60.10 -17.85 -22.08
N ASN A 42 60.32 -17.65 -20.77
CA ASN A 42 61.65 -17.36 -20.22
C ASN A 42 62.67 -18.50 -20.49
N GLU A 43 62.22 -19.75 -20.39
CA GLU A 43 63.05 -20.91 -20.66
C GLU A 43 63.41 -21.10 -22.15
N VAL A 44 62.51 -20.73 -23.06
CA VAL A 44 62.75 -20.71 -24.51
C VAL A 44 63.73 -19.59 -24.86
N GLU A 45 63.58 -18.39 -24.29
CA GLU A 45 64.52 -17.28 -24.52
C GLU A 45 65.94 -17.58 -24.01
N THR A 46 66.07 -18.16 -22.82
CA THR A 46 67.37 -18.53 -22.25
C THR A 46 68.04 -19.62 -23.08
N SER A 47 67.26 -20.60 -23.56
CA SER A 47 67.75 -21.63 -24.47
C SER A 47 68.09 -21.07 -25.86
N ARG A 48 67.35 -20.06 -26.35
CA ARG A 48 67.64 -19.34 -27.61
C ARG A 48 69.00 -18.64 -27.52
N ARG A 49 69.19 -17.82 -26.48
CA ARG A 49 70.45 -17.10 -26.21
C ARG A 49 71.65 -18.05 -26.13
N GLY A 50 71.47 -19.23 -25.53
CA GLY A 50 72.52 -20.26 -25.46
C GLY A 50 72.86 -20.90 -26.82
N VAL A 51 71.86 -21.19 -27.65
CA VAL A 51 72.07 -21.76 -29.00
C VAL A 51 72.67 -20.73 -29.95
N GLU A 52 72.29 -19.46 -29.83
CA GLU A 52 72.88 -18.35 -30.59
C GLU A 52 74.37 -18.18 -30.25
N ALA A 53 74.73 -18.18 -28.97
CA ALA A 53 76.14 -18.10 -28.54
C ALA A 53 77.00 -19.25 -29.12
N LEU A 54 76.49 -20.49 -29.10
CA LEU A 54 77.18 -21.66 -29.66
C LEU A 54 77.27 -21.63 -31.18
N LYS A 55 76.27 -21.06 -31.88
CA LYS A 55 76.29 -20.94 -33.34
C LYS A 55 77.21 -19.84 -33.85
N ILE A 56 77.33 -18.74 -33.09
CA ILE A 56 78.32 -17.69 -33.35
C ILE A 56 79.74 -18.25 -33.22
N GLU A 57 79.97 -19.13 -32.25
CA GLU A 57 81.26 -19.83 -32.06
C GLU A 57 81.60 -20.80 -33.19
N GLN A 58 80.59 -21.44 -33.81
CA GLN A 58 80.76 -22.42 -34.89
C GLN A 58 80.83 -21.83 -36.32
N LYS A 59 80.75 -20.50 -36.49
CA LYS A 59 80.73 -19.81 -37.81
C LYS A 59 79.72 -20.42 -38.82
N VAL A 60 78.54 -20.79 -38.32
CA VAL A 60 77.48 -21.38 -39.15
C VAL A 60 76.82 -20.29 -40.00
N ASN A 61 76.32 -20.69 -41.18
CA ASN A 61 75.65 -19.86 -42.19
C ASN A 61 74.59 -18.91 -41.57
N GLU A 62 74.79 -17.59 -41.70
CA GLU A 62 74.03 -16.54 -40.98
C GLU A 62 72.56 -16.45 -41.42
N ASP A 63 72.25 -16.72 -42.69
CA ASP A 63 70.91 -16.53 -43.28
C ASP A 63 69.87 -17.52 -42.74
N GLU A 64 70.25 -18.79 -42.52
CA GLU A 64 69.38 -19.80 -41.92
C GLU A 64 69.12 -19.54 -40.43
N VAL A 65 70.07 -18.90 -39.74
CA VAL A 65 69.93 -18.49 -38.34
C VAL A 65 68.98 -17.31 -38.24
N ALA A 66 69.10 -16.32 -39.12
CA ALA A 66 68.21 -15.16 -39.17
C ALA A 66 66.74 -15.56 -39.42
N THR A 67 66.50 -16.44 -40.39
CA THR A 67 65.13 -16.93 -40.71
C THR A 67 64.51 -17.69 -39.54
N ARG A 68 65.30 -18.55 -38.88
CA ARG A 68 64.83 -19.32 -37.72
C ARG A 68 64.59 -18.44 -36.49
N ASN A 69 65.40 -17.41 -36.29
CA ASN A 69 65.24 -16.46 -35.21
C ASN A 69 63.98 -15.60 -35.37
N SER A 70 63.69 -15.13 -36.58
CA SER A 70 62.47 -14.39 -36.89
C SER A 70 61.21 -15.23 -36.65
N GLN A 71 61.24 -16.52 -37.01
CA GLN A 71 60.13 -17.45 -36.71
C GLN A 71 59.94 -17.64 -35.20
N VAL A 72 61.03 -17.74 -34.44
CA VAL A 72 60.97 -17.89 -32.97
C VAL A 72 60.47 -16.61 -32.30
N GLU A 73 60.87 -15.44 -32.77
CA GLU A 73 60.37 -14.15 -32.28
C GLU A 73 58.86 -14.02 -32.54
N THR A 74 58.39 -14.43 -33.72
CA THR A 74 56.95 -14.44 -34.05
C THR A 74 56.15 -15.34 -33.11
N GLU A 75 56.70 -16.49 -32.72
CA GLU A 75 56.02 -17.42 -31.80
C GLU A 75 56.11 -16.97 -30.32
N LEU A 76 57.18 -16.28 -29.93
CA LEU A 76 57.28 -15.64 -28.62
C LEU A 76 56.29 -14.47 -28.50
N GLU A 77 56.15 -13.65 -29.53
CA GLU A 77 55.19 -12.53 -29.56
C GLU A 77 53.75 -13.02 -29.39
N LYS A 78 53.37 -14.13 -30.04
CA LYS A 78 52.06 -14.76 -29.84
C LYS A 78 51.86 -15.25 -28.40
N ALA A 79 52.89 -15.83 -27.79
CA ALA A 79 52.83 -16.28 -26.41
C ALA A 79 52.68 -15.09 -25.44
N ASP A 80 53.36 -13.98 -25.71
CA ASP A 80 53.25 -12.76 -24.92
C ASP A 80 51.87 -12.09 -25.05
N ASP A 81 51.27 -12.11 -26.24
CA ASP A 81 49.91 -11.60 -26.44
C ASP A 81 48.85 -12.44 -25.72
N ASP A 82 49.03 -13.76 -25.67
CA ASP A 82 48.19 -14.63 -24.85
C ASP A 82 48.38 -14.40 -23.35
N VAL A 83 49.61 -14.13 -22.90
CA VAL A 83 49.87 -13.73 -21.52
C VAL A 83 49.13 -12.43 -21.19
N LYS A 84 49.18 -11.41 -22.05
CA LYS A 84 48.42 -10.15 -21.87
C LYS A 84 46.91 -10.41 -21.82
N ARG A 85 46.40 -11.30 -22.67
CA ARG A 85 44.98 -11.66 -22.70
C ARG A 85 44.54 -12.35 -21.40
N LEU A 86 45.35 -13.25 -20.87
CA LEU A 86 45.10 -13.94 -19.59
C LEU A 86 45.20 -12.98 -18.40
N GLU A 87 46.16 -12.04 -18.40
CA GLU A 87 46.29 -11.00 -17.37
C GLU A 87 45.07 -10.09 -17.34
N LYS A 88 44.64 -9.58 -18.50
CA LYS A 88 43.43 -8.77 -18.61
C LYS A 88 42.21 -9.51 -18.09
N TRP A 89 42.06 -10.80 -18.46
CA TRP A 89 40.95 -11.62 -17.97
C TRP A 89 40.96 -11.76 -16.44
N GLN A 90 42.14 -11.90 -15.82
CA GLN A 90 42.27 -12.01 -14.37
C GLN A 90 41.86 -10.70 -13.66
N ASP A 91 42.22 -9.56 -14.22
CA ASP A 91 41.83 -8.24 -13.70
C ASP A 91 40.32 -8.01 -13.87
N ASP A 92 39.75 -8.34 -15.03
CA ASP A 92 38.31 -8.27 -15.30
C ASP A 92 37.53 -9.17 -14.32
N CYS A 93 38.01 -10.40 -14.07
CA CYS A 93 37.41 -11.31 -13.10
C CYS A 93 37.50 -10.79 -11.66
N LYS A 94 38.54 -10.04 -11.31
CA LYS A 94 38.67 -9.43 -9.98
C LYS A 94 37.68 -8.28 -9.82
N LEU A 95 37.62 -7.40 -10.82
CA LEU A 95 36.71 -6.26 -10.83
C LEU A 95 35.24 -6.70 -10.81
N GLU A 96 34.91 -7.76 -11.54
CA GLU A 96 33.57 -8.36 -11.55
C GLU A 96 33.17 -8.89 -10.16
N LYS A 97 34.08 -9.53 -9.43
CA LYS A 97 33.84 -9.97 -8.05
C LYS A 97 33.59 -8.78 -7.11
N GLU A 98 34.36 -7.71 -7.26
CA GLU A 98 34.19 -6.48 -6.47
C GLU A 98 32.85 -5.79 -6.77
N ARG A 99 32.47 -5.71 -8.05
CA ARG A 99 31.16 -5.20 -8.47
C ARG A 99 30.03 -6.02 -7.89
N ASN A 100 30.08 -7.35 -8.02
CA ASN A 100 29.04 -8.23 -7.50
C ASN A 100 28.94 -8.14 -5.97
N ALA A 101 30.06 -8.07 -5.26
CA ALA A 101 30.06 -7.85 -3.81
C ALA A 101 29.47 -6.47 -3.43
N PHE A 102 29.71 -5.44 -4.23
CA PHE A 102 29.11 -4.12 -4.04
C PHE A 102 27.60 -4.13 -4.30
N GLU A 103 27.15 -4.75 -5.39
CA GLU A 103 25.73 -4.90 -5.73
C GLU A 103 24.96 -5.70 -4.66
N GLU A 104 25.56 -6.78 -4.14
CA GLU A 104 24.98 -7.54 -3.03
C GLU A 104 24.82 -6.70 -1.76
N LYS A 105 25.84 -5.90 -1.41
CA LYS A 105 25.76 -4.96 -0.28
C LYS A 105 24.68 -3.90 -0.51
N LEU A 106 24.62 -3.31 -1.69
CA LEU A 106 23.60 -2.32 -2.04
C LEU A 106 22.19 -2.92 -1.94
N LYS A 107 22.01 -4.15 -2.44
CA LYS A 107 20.74 -4.87 -2.33
C LYS A 107 20.36 -5.15 -0.88
N TYR A 108 21.33 -5.45 -0.01
CA TYR A 108 21.10 -5.60 1.42
C TYR A 108 20.67 -4.27 2.06
N GLU A 109 21.39 -3.17 1.80
CA GLU A 109 21.05 -1.84 2.32
C GLU A 109 19.68 -1.36 1.85
N LEU A 110 19.33 -1.57 0.57
CA LEU A 110 18.01 -1.24 0.03
C LEU A 110 16.90 -2.05 0.70
N LYS A 111 17.09 -3.36 0.89
CA LYS A 111 16.15 -4.19 1.64
C LYS A 111 16.00 -3.73 3.08
N LEU A 112 17.11 -3.38 3.73
CA LEU A 112 17.12 -2.87 5.09
C LEU A 112 16.37 -1.52 5.18
N HIS A 113 16.53 -0.64 4.20
CA HIS A 113 15.80 0.61 4.13
C HIS A 113 14.30 0.39 3.89
N GLU A 114 13.94 -0.52 2.98
CA GLU A 114 12.54 -0.87 2.69
C GLU A 114 11.84 -1.46 3.93
N THR A 115 12.51 -2.36 4.66
CA THR A 115 11.95 -2.93 5.89
C THR A 115 11.81 -1.89 7.00
N LYS A 116 12.78 -0.99 7.16
CA LYS A 116 12.68 0.13 8.11
C LYS A 116 11.49 1.03 7.79
N LEU A 117 11.30 1.40 6.52
CA LEU A 117 10.19 2.25 6.09
C LEU A 117 8.83 1.57 6.33
N LYS A 118 8.72 0.27 6.04
CA LYS A 118 7.50 -0.52 6.34
C LYS A 118 7.17 -0.48 7.84
N LEU A 119 8.15 -0.77 8.70
CA LEU A 119 7.96 -0.74 10.15
C LEU A 119 7.58 0.66 10.67
N GLU A 120 8.16 1.72 10.12
CA GLU A 120 7.81 3.09 10.47
C GLU A 120 6.37 3.43 10.06
N SER A 121 5.97 3.06 8.85
CA SER A 121 4.59 3.27 8.38
C SER A 121 3.57 2.49 9.22
N GLU A 122 3.89 1.26 9.62
CA GLU A 122 3.06 0.45 10.52
C GLU A 122 2.96 1.09 11.90
N HIS A 123 4.06 1.62 12.45
CA HIS A 123 4.06 2.31 13.74
C HIS A 123 3.20 3.59 13.69
N GLN A 124 3.32 4.40 12.64
CA GLN A 124 2.52 5.60 12.44
C GLN A 124 1.03 5.27 12.26
N ALA A 125 0.69 4.25 11.46
CA ALA A 125 -0.69 3.81 11.24
C ALA A 125 -1.32 3.28 12.54
N ASN A 126 -0.55 2.53 13.33
CA ASN A 126 -0.98 2.09 14.65
C ASN A 126 -1.24 3.29 15.57
N GLY A 127 -0.31 4.25 15.63
CA GLY A 127 -0.46 5.49 16.41
C GLY A 127 -1.72 6.29 16.06
N ALA A 128 -1.98 6.51 14.77
CA ALA A 128 -3.19 7.18 14.30
C ALA A 128 -4.48 6.44 14.70
N SER A 129 -4.44 5.11 14.73
CA SER A 129 -5.58 4.28 15.13
C SER A 129 -5.87 4.41 16.64
N TYR A 130 -4.83 4.48 17.49
CA TYR A 130 -4.98 4.78 18.92
C TYR A 130 -5.57 6.16 19.17
N GLU A 131 -5.07 7.16 18.44
CA GLU A 131 -5.55 8.53 18.57
C GLU A 131 -7.02 8.65 18.15
N THR A 132 -7.41 7.96 17.08
CA THR A 132 -8.81 7.87 16.66
C THR A 132 -9.70 7.22 17.72
N GLN A 133 -9.26 6.12 18.33
CA GLN A 133 -9.99 5.45 19.42
C GLN A 133 -10.16 6.38 20.63
N ARG A 134 -9.07 7.06 21.02
CA ARG A 134 -9.07 8.01 22.14
C ARG A 134 -10.00 9.18 21.88
N ASN A 135 -9.86 9.84 20.73
CA ASN A 135 -10.68 10.99 20.35
C ASN A 135 -12.17 10.60 20.31
N SER A 136 -12.50 9.42 19.77
CA SER A 136 -13.88 8.92 19.74
C SER A 136 -14.45 8.74 21.15
N ARG A 137 -13.66 8.24 22.09
CA ARG A 137 -14.06 8.08 23.49
C ARG A 137 -14.25 9.42 24.18
N GLU A 138 -13.32 10.35 23.99
CA GLU A 138 -13.39 11.70 24.57
C GLU A 138 -14.65 12.43 24.09
N ILE A 139 -14.94 12.38 22.78
CA ILE A 139 -16.15 12.99 22.20
C ILE A 139 -17.42 12.38 22.79
N LEU A 140 -17.49 11.05 22.91
CA LEU A 140 -18.65 10.37 23.51
C LEU A 140 -18.82 10.74 24.98
N GLN A 141 -17.74 10.72 25.76
CA GLN A 141 -17.76 11.07 27.17
C GLN A 141 -18.16 12.53 27.40
N ASP A 142 -17.65 13.44 26.57
CA ASP A 142 -18.05 14.84 26.57
C ASP A 142 -19.54 15.01 26.28
N ALA A 143 -20.11 14.20 25.40
CA ALA A 143 -21.53 14.20 25.13
C ALA A 143 -22.37 13.48 26.20
N THR A 144 -21.76 13.01 27.29
CA THR A 144 -22.35 12.16 28.36
C THR A 144 -22.80 10.77 27.90
N PHE A 145 -22.15 10.21 26.89
CA PHE A 145 -22.35 8.83 26.43
C PHE A 145 -21.15 7.97 26.82
N GLU A 146 -21.43 6.75 27.29
CA GLU A 146 -20.40 5.78 27.60
C GLU A 146 -20.26 4.75 26.48
N LEU A 147 -19.05 4.60 25.96
CA LEU A 147 -18.72 3.57 25.00
C LEU A 147 -18.53 2.23 25.73
N HIS A 148 -19.59 1.42 25.78
CA HIS A 148 -19.54 0.12 26.47
C HIS A 148 -18.71 -0.97 25.77
N LYS A 149 -18.59 -0.90 24.44
CA LYS A 149 -17.89 -1.93 23.67
C LYS A 149 -17.23 -1.32 22.44
N TRP A 150 -15.93 -1.56 22.31
CA TRP A 150 -15.16 -1.32 21.10
C TRP A 150 -14.70 -2.66 20.52
N SER A 151 -14.47 -2.75 19.22
CA SER A 151 -13.90 -3.93 18.58
C SER A 151 -13.04 -3.50 17.39
N SER A 152 -11.75 -3.82 17.45
CA SER A 152 -10.77 -3.52 16.38
C SER A 152 -10.08 -4.80 15.88
N ASN A 153 -9.78 -4.82 14.59
CA ASN A 153 -8.96 -5.84 13.94
C ASN A 153 -7.45 -5.63 14.17
N VAL A 154 -7.04 -4.47 14.70
CA VAL A 154 -5.65 -4.19 15.04
C VAL A 154 -5.35 -4.81 16.42
N PRO A 155 -4.44 -5.80 16.52
CA PRO A 155 -4.19 -6.53 17.77
C PRO A 155 -3.78 -5.63 18.94
N GLN A 156 -3.07 -4.54 18.64
CA GLN A 156 -2.57 -3.62 19.65
C GLN A 156 -3.70 -2.78 20.28
N LEU A 157 -4.78 -2.48 19.54
CA LEU A 157 -6.00 -1.83 20.04
C LEU A 157 -6.94 -2.81 20.76
N ALA A 158 -6.77 -4.12 20.55
CA ALA A 158 -7.52 -5.15 21.26
C ALA A 158 -7.01 -5.36 22.70
N VAL A 159 -5.78 -4.95 23.02
CA VAL A 159 -5.20 -5.05 24.38
C VAL A 159 -5.95 -4.15 25.37
N ASP A 160 -6.43 -3.00 24.91
CA ASP A 160 -7.26 -2.08 25.71
C ASP A 160 -8.65 -2.68 26.06
N GLU A 161 -9.14 -3.69 25.32
CA GLU A 161 -10.35 -4.44 25.70
C GLU A 161 -10.12 -5.28 26.97
N VAL A 162 -8.88 -5.68 27.28
CA VAL A 162 -8.58 -6.57 28.41
C VAL A 162 -8.47 -5.80 29.73
N TYR A 163 -8.01 -4.55 29.69
CA TYR A 163 -7.81 -3.71 30.88
C TYR A 163 -9.03 -2.86 31.26
N GLN A 164 -10.00 -2.65 30.35
CA GLN A 164 -11.15 -1.78 30.62
C GLN A 164 -12.39 -2.52 31.14
N VAL A 165 -12.42 -3.85 31.06
CA VAL A 165 -13.57 -4.66 31.52
C VAL A 165 -13.51 -4.99 33.02
N SER A 166 -12.40 -4.70 33.71
CA SER A 166 -12.22 -5.12 35.11
C SER A 166 -12.86 -4.23 36.17
N GLU A 167 -13.38 -3.03 35.84
CA GLU A 167 -13.84 -2.11 36.91
C GLU A 167 -15.27 -1.57 36.80
N LEU A 168 -15.98 -1.67 35.66
CA LEU A 168 -17.34 -1.12 35.56
C LEU A 168 -18.28 -2.03 34.76
N SER A 169 -19.17 -2.73 35.48
CA SER A 169 -20.33 -3.50 35.02
C SER A 169 -20.13 -5.01 34.80
N ASP A 170 -20.19 -5.73 35.92
CA ASP A 170 -20.51 -7.16 36.00
C ASP A 170 -22.00 -7.47 35.69
N GLU A 171 -22.74 -6.57 35.05
CA GLU A 171 -24.12 -6.87 34.63
C GLU A 171 -24.14 -7.44 33.21
N GLN A 172 -23.84 -8.73 33.11
CA GLN A 172 -24.20 -9.51 31.95
C GLN A 172 -25.71 -9.41 31.74
N SER A 173 -26.14 -8.83 30.61
CA SER A 173 -27.56 -8.81 30.23
C SER A 173 -28.09 -10.24 30.23
N TYR A 174 -29.26 -10.48 30.84
CA TYR A 174 -29.91 -11.79 31.03
C TYR A 174 -29.87 -12.73 29.80
N ALA A 175 -29.93 -12.17 28.58
CA ALA A 175 -29.79 -12.92 27.33
C ALA A 175 -28.41 -13.59 27.14
N LYS A 176 -27.32 -12.98 27.63
CA LYS A 176 -25.96 -13.56 27.58
C LYS A 176 -25.81 -14.73 28.54
N THR A 177 -26.49 -14.70 29.68
CA THR A 177 -26.48 -15.78 30.69
C THR A 177 -27.19 -17.03 30.17
N GLN A 178 -28.25 -16.88 29.37
CA GLN A 178 -29.00 -18.01 28.79
C GLN A 178 -28.27 -18.70 27.63
N LEU A 179 -27.39 -18.00 26.90
CA LEU A 179 -26.76 -18.51 25.67
C LEU A 179 -25.42 -19.25 25.88
N ILE A 180 -25.00 -19.52 27.12
CA ILE A 180 -23.70 -20.16 27.45
C ILE A 180 -22.54 -19.51 26.63
N LEU A 181 -22.58 -18.18 26.48
CA LEU A 181 -21.54 -17.46 25.77
C LEU A 181 -20.42 -17.17 26.76
N LYS A 182 -19.22 -17.71 26.49
CA LYS A 182 -18.05 -17.38 27.31
C LYS A 182 -17.83 -15.86 27.23
N PRO A 183 -17.66 -15.17 28.37
CA PRO A 183 -17.31 -13.76 28.35
C PRO A 183 -15.96 -13.66 27.64
N LYS A 184 -15.90 -12.85 26.56
CA LYS A 184 -14.72 -12.51 25.71
C LYS A 184 -14.70 -13.05 24.27
N GLU A 185 -15.69 -13.79 23.80
CA GLU A 185 -15.72 -14.16 22.37
C GLU A 185 -16.34 -13.04 21.51
N SER A 186 -15.62 -12.59 20.47
CA SER A 186 -16.19 -11.71 19.43
C SER A 186 -17.17 -12.50 18.58
N GLN A 187 -18.36 -11.93 18.39
CA GLN A 187 -19.40 -12.50 17.56
C GLN A 187 -19.93 -11.45 16.60
N VAL A 188 -20.16 -11.87 15.36
CA VAL A 188 -20.79 -11.08 14.31
C VAL A 188 -21.94 -11.91 13.77
N LEU A 189 -23.16 -11.36 13.79
CA LEU A 189 -24.39 -12.05 13.37
C LEU A 189 -24.67 -13.38 14.11
N GLY A 190 -24.28 -13.47 15.38
CA GLY A 190 -24.50 -14.67 16.21
C GLY A 190 -23.51 -15.82 15.94
N LEU A 191 -22.57 -15.64 15.01
CA LEU A 191 -21.48 -16.57 14.75
C LEU A 191 -20.20 -16.11 15.45
N LYS A 192 -19.34 -17.06 15.82
CA LYS A 192 -17.99 -16.74 16.28
C LYS A 192 -17.26 -15.99 15.17
N TRP A 193 -16.61 -14.90 15.55
CA TRP A 193 -15.85 -14.05 14.64
C TRP A 193 -14.41 -13.99 15.11
N ASP A 194 -13.50 -14.52 14.31
CA ASP A 194 -12.07 -14.36 14.50
C ASP A 194 -11.60 -13.04 13.87
N LYS A 195 -11.19 -12.10 14.71
CA LYS A 195 -10.74 -10.77 14.27
C LYS A 195 -9.50 -10.80 13.38
N GLN A 196 -8.69 -11.87 13.42
CA GLN A 196 -7.46 -11.99 12.64
C GLN A 196 -7.67 -12.66 11.28
N SER A 197 -8.58 -13.64 11.22
CA SER A 197 -8.74 -14.49 10.03
C SER A 197 -10.03 -14.22 9.26
N ASP A 198 -11.10 -13.76 9.92
CA ASP A 198 -12.36 -13.50 9.26
C ASP A 198 -12.39 -12.10 8.63
N THR A 199 -12.87 -12.01 7.39
CA THR A 199 -13.00 -10.73 6.65
C THR A 199 -14.42 -10.57 6.12
N LEU A 200 -15.10 -9.48 6.50
CA LEU A 200 -16.40 -9.13 5.93
C LEU A 200 -16.18 -8.44 4.58
N LYS A 201 -16.48 -9.13 3.49
CA LYS A 201 -16.51 -8.52 2.16
C LYS A 201 -17.93 -8.14 1.80
N ILE A 202 -18.22 -6.84 1.76
CA ILE A 202 -19.46 -6.32 1.18
C ILE A 202 -19.21 -6.19 -0.32
N SER A 203 -19.85 -7.03 -1.12
CA SER A 203 -19.83 -6.92 -2.58
C SER A 203 -21.05 -6.12 -3.00
N PHE A 204 -20.82 -4.96 -3.59
CA PHE A 204 -21.88 -4.26 -4.30
C PHE A 204 -22.03 -4.93 -5.67
N PRO A 205 -23.26 -5.24 -6.11
CA PRO A 205 -23.46 -5.76 -7.45
C PRO A 205 -22.89 -4.74 -8.44
N SER A 206 -21.96 -5.18 -9.28
CA SER A 206 -21.52 -4.39 -10.42
C SER A 206 -22.66 -4.41 -11.45
N GLU A 207 -23.54 -3.43 -11.41
CA GLU A 207 -24.28 -3.04 -12.61
C GLU A 207 -23.25 -2.47 -13.59
N GLU A 208 -22.56 -3.36 -14.31
CA GLU A 208 -21.77 -3.04 -15.49
C GLU A 208 -22.73 -2.65 -16.62
N SER A 209 -23.26 -1.44 -16.51
CA SER A 209 -23.74 -0.51 -17.55
C SER A 209 -24.84 0.35 -16.91
N GLY A 210 -24.49 1.59 -16.56
CA GLY A 210 -25.51 2.62 -16.37
C GLY A 210 -26.40 2.69 -17.62
N PRO A 211 -27.62 3.25 -17.51
CA PRO A 211 -28.54 3.31 -18.64
C PRO A 211 -27.86 3.99 -19.85
N GLU A 212 -28.15 3.49 -21.06
CA GLU A 212 -27.42 3.82 -22.31
C GLU A 212 -27.25 5.33 -22.55
N TRP A 213 -28.19 6.16 -22.09
CA TRP A 213 -28.12 7.62 -22.20
C TRP A 213 -26.96 8.26 -21.43
N LEU A 214 -26.38 7.60 -20.44
CA LEU A 214 -25.24 8.12 -19.68
C LEU A 214 -23.93 8.01 -20.48
N SER A 215 -23.84 7.03 -21.38
CA SER A 215 -22.63 6.76 -22.17
C SER A 215 -22.51 7.64 -23.42
N ASP A 216 -23.63 8.10 -23.99
CA ASP A 216 -23.66 8.94 -25.18
C ASP A 216 -24.11 10.38 -24.84
N PRO A 217 -23.20 11.39 -24.93
CA PRO A 217 -23.53 12.81 -24.73
C PRO A 217 -24.65 13.33 -25.64
N ALA A 218 -24.92 12.66 -26.76
CA ALA A 218 -26.01 13.01 -27.68
C ALA A 218 -27.40 12.62 -27.16
N ASN A 219 -27.48 11.66 -26.25
CA ASN A 219 -28.72 11.22 -25.61
C ASN A 219 -28.94 11.86 -24.24
N TRP A 220 -28.10 12.83 -23.87
CA TRP A 220 -28.28 13.56 -22.62
C TRP A 220 -29.55 14.42 -22.72
N PRO A 221 -30.41 14.43 -21.68
CA PRO A 221 -31.54 15.35 -21.66
C PRO A 221 -31.05 16.80 -21.72
N ASP A 222 -31.72 17.62 -22.53
CA ASP A 222 -31.38 19.03 -22.70
C ASP A 222 -31.37 19.75 -21.34
N ASN A 223 -30.23 20.35 -20.99
CA ASN A 223 -30.07 21.09 -19.75
C ASN A 223 -30.96 22.34 -19.78
N PRO A 224 -32.03 22.43 -18.95
CA PRO A 224 -32.89 23.60 -18.97
C PRO A 224 -32.11 24.79 -18.40
N VAL A 225 -31.78 25.75 -19.26
CA VAL A 225 -31.18 27.02 -18.84
C VAL A 225 -32.20 27.78 -18.00
N THR A 226 -32.03 27.71 -16.69
CA THR A 226 -32.85 28.40 -15.70
C THR A 226 -32.51 29.89 -15.71
N LYS A 227 -33.33 30.68 -16.40
CA LYS A 227 -33.37 32.15 -16.23
C LYS A 227 -34.22 32.45 -15.00
N SER A 228 -33.65 33.15 -14.02
CA SER A 228 -34.31 33.50 -12.76
C SER A 228 -35.63 34.23 -13.00
N SER A 229 -36.75 33.56 -12.72
CA SER A 229 -38.08 34.14 -12.60
C SER A 229 -38.16 35.01 -11.34
N PRO A 230 -38.99 36.06 -11.29
CA PRO A 230 -39.32 36.79 -10.06
C PRO A 230 -39.77 35.88 -8.89
N GLU A 231 -40.31 34.69 -9.19
CA GLU A 231 -40.65 33.67 -8.19
C GLU A 231 -39.41 33.06 -7.52
N SER A 232 -38.30 32.92 -8.25
CA SER A 232 -37.01 32.42 -7.72
C SER A 232 -36.34 33.42 -6.76
N ALA A 233 -36.64 34.71 -6.90
CA ALA A 233 -36.21 35.75 -5.95
C ALA A 233 -37.07 35.80 -4.67
N ALA A 234 -38.29 35.26 -4.70
CA ALA A 234 -39.15 35.13 -3.51
C ALA A 234 -38.76 33.94 -2.63
N GLU A 235 -38.17 32.88 -3.22
CA GLU A 235 -37.57 31.74 -2.50
C GLU A 235 -36.34 32.12 -1.66
N THR A 236 -35.76 33.32 -1.85
CA THR A 236 -34.58 33.77 -1.09
C THR A 236 -34.88 34.11 0.38
N LYS A 237 -36.14 33.98 0.83
CA LYS A 237 -36.53 34.04 2.25
C LYS A 237 -36.66 32.67 2.91
N ILE A 238 -36.17 31.60 2.29
CA ILE A 238 -35.98 30.33 2.99
C ILE A 238 -34.92 30.57 4.07
N SER A 239 -35.30 30.38 5.34
CA SER A 239 -34.46 30.67 6.49
C SER A 239 -33.12 29.93 6.39
N ARG A 240 -32.05 30.54 6.91
CA ARG A 240 -30.69 29.98 6.89
C ARG A 240 -30.64 28.56 7.48
N ASP A 241 -31.53 28.27 8.42
CA ASP A 241 -31.72 26.95 9.02
C ASP A 241 -32.27 25.93 8.01
N LEU A 242 -33.21 26.30 7.15
CA LEU A 242 -33.75 25.43 6.11
C LEU A 242 -32.74 25.14 4.99
N VAL A 243 -31.95 26.14 4.61
CA VAL A 243 -30.86 25.95 3.63
C VAL A 243 -29.73 25.09 4.22
N TYR A 244 -29.39 25.28 5.49
CA TYR A 244 -28.38 24.47 6.17
C TYR A 244 -28.83 23.01 6.33
N ILE A 245 -30.10 22.78 6.69
CA ILE A 245 -30.69 21.43 6.73
C ILE A 245 -30.66 20.81 5.34
N ALA A 246 -31.24 21.44 4.31
CA ALA A 246 -31.28 20.91 2.95
C ALA A 246 -29.89 20.57 2.37
N LYS A 247 -28.89 21.42 2.63
CA LYS A 247 -27.52 21.26 2.11
C LYS A 247 -26.69 20.22 2.87
N SER A 248 -27.10 19.84 4.08
CA SER A 248 -26.49 18.74 4.84
C SER A 248 -27.28 17.43 4.75
N THR A 249 -28.37 17.40 3.97
CA THR A 249 -29.30 16.28 3.91
C THR A 249 -29.34 15.45 2.63
N GLU A 250 -28.68 15.83 1.54
CA GLU A 250 -28.72 15.02 0.29
C GLU A 250 -28.25 13.56 0.49
N THR A 251 -27.40 13.28 1.49
CA THR A 251 -27.01 11.91 1.88
C THR A 251 -27.69 11.40 3.14
N THR A 252 -28.13 12.28 4.05
CA THR A 252 -28.72 11.87 5.34
C THR A 252 -30.23 11.65 5.28
N THR A 253 -30.95 12.20 4.28
CA THR A 253 -32.39 11.95 4.07
C THR A 253 -32.67 10.48 3.75
N ASP A 254 -31.91 9.91 2.82
CA ASP A 254 -32.07 8.52 2.40
C ASP A 254 -31.84 7.55 3.56
N GLU A 255 -30.88 7.84 4.44
CA GLU A 255 -30.59 7.00 5.60
C GLU A 255 -31.65 7.12 6.68
N LEU A 256 -32.19 8.32 6.90
CA LEU A 256 -33.23 8.54 7.89
C LEU A 256 -34.58 8.00 7.44
N ASP A 257 -34.91 8.13 6.16
CA ASP A 257 -36.11 7.51 5.57
C ASP A 257 -36.02 5.99 5.66
N LYS A 258 -34.84 5.40 5.37
CA LYS A 258 -34.57 3.98 5.62
C LYS A 258 -34.72 3.60 7.10
N LEU A 259 -34.40 4.49 8.05
CA LEU A 259 -34.65 4.23 9.48
C LEU A 259 -36.14 4.19 9.79
N LEU A 260 -36.94 5.07 9.19
CA LEU A 260 -38.39 5.10 9.36
C LEU A 260 -39.08 3.89 8.70
N GLU A 261 -38.61 3.47 7.52
CA GLU A 261 -39.14 2.30 6.81
C GLU A 261 -38.84 0.98 7.52
N ARG A 262 -37.63 0.86 8.11
CA ARG A 262 -37.17 -0.41 8.72
C ARG A 262 -37.58 -0.57 10.18
N ASN A 263 -37.93 0.51 10.87
CA ASN A 263 -38.19 0.48 12.31
C ASN A 263 -39.59 1.01 12.63
N THR A 264 -40.09 0.65 13.81
CA THR A 264 -41.32 1.24 14.31
C THR A 264 -41.13 2.72 14.61
N LEU A 265 -42.19 3.53 14.43
CA LEU A 265 -42.17 4.96 14.72
C LEU A 265 -41.59 5.26 16.11
N ARG A 266 -41.99 4.49 17.14
CA ARG A 266 -41.47 4.63 18.51
C ARG A 266 -39.95 4.47 18.57
N ARG A 267 -39.38 3.51 17.84
CA ARG A 267 -37.93 3.27 17.80
C ARG A 267 -37.23 4.41 17.06
N THR A 268 -37.76 4.83 15.92
CA THR A 268 -37.22 5.96 15.15
C THR A 268 -37.20 7.25 15.97
N LEU A 269 -38.31 7.61 16.62
CA LEU A 269 -38.38 8.79 17.48
C LEU A 269 -37.37 8.73 18.65
N ARG A 270 -37.19 7.55 19.26
CA ARG A 270 -36.19 7.39 20.33
C ARG A 270 -34.76 7.51 19.83
N VAL A 271 -34.45 6.95 18.67
CA VAL A 271 -33.12 7.08 18.05
C VAL A 271 -32.85 8.54 17.69
N SER A 272 -33.79 9.22 17.05
CA SER A 272 -33.68 10.65 16.73
C SER A 272 -33.53 11.53 17.98
N ALA A 273 -34.27 11.24 19.05
CA ALA A 273 -34.13 11.96 20.32
C ALA A 273 -32.74 11.76 20.96
N TRP A 274 -32.17 10.55 20.91
CA TRP A 274 -30.78 10.31 21.35
C TRP A 274 -29.76 11.07 20.50
N ILE A 275 -29.92 11.11 19.17
CA ILE A 275 -29.05 11.88 18.26
C ILE A 275 -29.13 13.37 18.59
N ASN A 276 -30.33 13.91 18.78
CA ASN A 276 -30.54 15.30 19.13
C ASN A 276 -29.91 15.64 20.49
N ARG A 277 -30.05 14.75 21.48
CA ARG A 277 -29.41 14.90 22.79
C ARG A 277 -27.88 14.89 22.68
N PHE A 278 -27.32 13.99 21.87
CA PHE A 278 -25.88 13.95 21.60
C PHE A 278 -25.40 15.29 21.03
N ILE A 279 -26.05 15.79 19.98
CA ILE A 279 -25.71 17.07 19.36
C ILE A 279 -25.84 18.23 20.36
N HIS A 280 -26.88 18.23 21.17
CA HIS A 280 -27.09 19.22 22.23
C HIS A 280 -25.94 19.19 23.25
N ASN A 281 -25.59 18.02 23.77
CA ASN A 281 -24.55 17.87 24.78
C ASN A 281 -23.14 18.19 24.27
N CYS A 282 -22.89 18.02 22.96
CA CYS A 282 -21.64 18.48 22.33
C CYS A 282 -21.52 20.01 22.25
N ARG A 283 -22.64 20.75 22.27
CA ARG A 283 -22.67 22.20 22.02
C ARG A 283 -23.03 23.03 23.25
N ALA A 284 -23.83 22.47 24.16
CA ALA A 284 -24.35 23.16 25.34
C ALA A 284 -23.42 23.00 26.55
N LYS A 285 -23.43 24.02 27.43
CA LYS A 285 -22.72 23.97 28.73
C LYS A 285 -23.45 23.09 29.74
N GLU A 286 -24.78 23.09 29.70
CA GLU A 286 -25.62 22.22 30.52
C GLU A 286 -25.90 20.93 29.77
N LYS A 287 -25.36 19.83 30.29
CA LYS A 287 -25.45 18.51 29.65
C LYS A 287 -26.62 17.73 30.24
N ARG A 288 -27.37 17.03 29.38
CA ARG A 288 -28.50 16.19 29.78
C ARG A 288 -28.05 14.74 29.87
N SER A 289 -28.33 14.07 30.98
CA SER A 289 -27.98 12.66 31.21
C SER A 289 -29.16 11.89 31.81
N GLY A 290 -29.15 10.56 31.68
CA GLY A 290 -30.21 9.67 32.20
C GLY A 290 -31.24 9.22 31.15
N PRO A 291 -32.41 8.72 31.57
CA PRO A 291 -33.48 8.28 30.66
C PRO A 291 -33.95 9.38 29.70
N LEU A 292 -34.50 9.01 28.54
CA LEU A 292 -35.11 9.97 27.60
C LEU A 292 -36.31 10.64 28.23
N ASP A 293 -36.35 11.97 28.14
CA ASP A 293 -37.51 12.73 28.55
C ASP A 293 -38.58 12.71 27.45
N THR A 294 -39.82 12.87 27.89
CA THR A 294 -41.00 13.03 27.03
C THR A 294 -40.87 14.24 26.10
N GLU A 295 -40.37 15.37 26.60
CA GLU A 295 -40.14 16.59 25.80
C GLU A 295 -39.14 16.36 24.65
N GLU A 296 -38.11 15.54 24.87
CA GLU A 296 -37.12 15.22 23.84
C GLU A 296 -37.70 14.34 22.74
N ILE A 297 -38.58 13.41 23.10
CA ILE A 297 -39.31 12.56 22.15
C ILE A 297 -40.30 13.42 21.35
N GLU A 298 -40.99 14.35 22.00
CA GLU A 298 -41.88 15.30 21.32
C GLU A 298 -41.12 16.20 20.36
N THR A 299 -39.96 16.73 20.78
CA THR A 299 -39.09 17.54 19.92
C THR A 299 -38.62 16.74 18.70
N ALA A 300 -38.22 15.49 18.89
CA ALA A 300 -37.87 14.60 17.77
C ALA A 300 -39.06 14.35 16.84
N LYS A 301 -40.27 14.16 17.39
CA LYS A 301 -41.50 14.00 16.60
C LYS A 301 -41.81 15.24 15.78
N PHE A 302 -41.74 16.43 16.38
CA PHE A 302 -41.97 17.69 15.69
C PHE A 302 -40.95 17.94 14.59
N TRP A 303 -39.69 17.58 14.82
CA TRP A 303 -38.66 17.63 13.81
C TRP A 303 -38.99 16.75 12.59
N TRP A 304 -39.43 15.51 12.82
CA TRP A 304 -39.86 14.60 11.75
C TRP A 304 -41.07 15.12 10.98
N ILE A 305 -42.08 15.65 11.68
CA ILE A 305 -43.28 16.23 11.05
C ILE A 305 -42.87 17.40 10.16
N LYS A 306 -42.05 18.31 10.69
CA LYS A 306 -41.55 19.46 9.94
C LYS A 306 -40.73 19.05 8.72
N LEU A 307 -39.94 17.99 8.84
CA LEU A 307 -39.14 17.45 7.73
C LEU A 307 -40.02 16.90 6.60
N VAL A 308 -41.04 16.10 6.93
CA VAL A 308 -41.99 15.57 5.94
C VAL A 308 -42.79 16.70 5.30
N GLN A 309 -43.31 17.64 6.10
CA GLN A 309 -44.03 18.80 5.60
C GLN A 309 -43.17 19.66 4.67
N LEU A 310 -41.89 19.88 5.02
CA LEU A 310 -40.96 20.60 4.15
C LEU A 310 -40.78 19.89 2.81
N ARG A 311 -40.63 18.57 2.82
CA ARG A 311 -40.50 17.77 1.61
C ARG A 311 -41.73 17.92 0.72
N ASP A 312 -42.91 17.80 1.31
CA ASP A 312 -44.17 17.97 0.59
C ASP A 312 -44.28 19.39 0.00
N THR A 313 -43.78 20.43 0.70
CA THR A 313 -43.81 21.82 0.18
C THR A 313 -43.03 22.04 -1.12
N VAL A 314 -42.06 21.18 -1.41
CA VAL A 314 -41.28 21.21 -2.66
C VAL A 314 -42.07 20.61 -3.83
N GLU A 315 -43.03 19.72 -3.55
CA GLU A 315 -43.85 19.10 -4.58
C GLU A 315 -44.95 20.04 -5.10
N GLN A 316 -45.16 20.05 -6.42
CA GLN A 316 -46.14 20.96 -7.07
C GLN A 316 -47.57 20.78 -6.53
N HIS A 317 -47.94 19.54 -6.17
CA HIS A 317 -49.27 19.21 -5.67
C HIS A 317 -49.58 19.83 -4.30
N TYR A 318 -48.55 20.15 -3.50
CA TYR A 318 -48.74 20.70 -2.16
C TYR A 318 -49.28 22.14 -2.21
N LYS A 319 -48.84 22.96 -3.16
CA LYS A 319 -49.35 24.34 -3.32
C LYS A 319 -50.85 24.34 -3.63
N GLU A 320 -51.29 23.41 -4.49
CA GLU A 320 -52.69 23.24 -4.85
C GLU A 320 -53.51 22.67 -3.68
N THR A 321 -52.98 21.67 -2.99
CA THR A 321 -53.64 21.01 -1.85
C THR A 321 -53.74 21.93 -0.63
N SER A 322 -52.70 22.70 -0.34
CA SER A 322 -52.66 23.68 0.75
C SER A 322 -53.67 24.82 0.55
N ALA A 323 -53.79 25.32 -0.69
CA ALA A 323 -54.78 26.36 -1.03
C ALA A 323 -56.22 25.85 -0.96
N GLN A 324 -56.47 24.58 -1.32
CA GLN A 324 -57.79 23.96 -1.23
C GLN A 324 -58.22 23.65 0.20
N LEU A 325 -57.29 23.23 1.05
CA LEU A 325 -57.57 22.82 2.44
C LEU A 325 -57.48 23.97 3.46
N GLY A 326 -56.96 25.14 3.07
CA GLY A 326 -56.83 26.30 3.96
C GLY A 326 -55.89 26.04 5.12
N LEU A 327 -54.76 25.38 4.85
CA LEU A 327 -53.80 24.96 5.86
C LEU A 327 -53.11 26.16 6.53
N GLU A 328 -53.16 26.24 7.85
CA GLU A 328 -52.48 27.25 8.66
C GLU A 328 -51.39 26.60 9.51
N THR A 329 -50.27 27.29 9.73
CA THR A 329 -49.20 26.80 10.59
C THR A 329 -49.46 27.18 12.04
N ASP A 330 -49.33 26.22 12.96
CA ASP A 330 -49.32 26.44 14.40
C ASP A 330 -48.08 27.27 14.83
N ASP A 331 -48.05 27.74 16.08
CA ASP A 331 -46.99 28.55 16.69
C ASP A 331 -45.58 27.93 16.59
N ARG A 332 -45.50 26.63 16.27
CA ARG A 332 -44.26 25.84 16.11
C ARG A 332 -43.81 25.69 14.64
N GLY A 333 -44.55 26.28 13.70
CA GLY A 333 -44.29 26.19 12.27
C GLY A 333 -44.59 24.81 11.67
N ILE A 334 -45.56 24.10 12.26
CA ILE A 334 -46.10 22.82 11.79
C ILE A 334 -47.51 23.09 11.28
N ILE A 335 -47.84 22.51 10.13
CA ILE A 335 -49.16 22.60 9.50
C ILE A 335 -50.15 21.65 10.18
#